data_AF-A0A2U3LWG2-F1
#
_entry.id   AF-A0A2U3LWG2-F1
#
_cell.length_a   1.000
_cell.length_b   1.000
_cell.length_c   1.000
_cell.angle_alpha   90.00
_cell.angle_beta   90.00
_cell.angle_gamma   90.00
#
_symmetry.space_group_name_H-M   'P 1'
#
loop_
_entity.id
_entity.type
_entity.pdbx_description
1 polymer ?
#
loop_
_entity_poly.entity_id
_entity_poly.type
_entity_poly.pdbx_seq_one_letter_code
_entity_poly.pdbx_strand_id
1 'polypeptide(L)'
;MGDECELEFGKEFDNIVEVVMMLNHKDIIISPKQPFFVMTTMRYYKSVVMNYGISHFYCFMKDNFINDSIVAVPDGCIDILFFCDDQKPYAELCGTVLSLKKTHHESNGYYFGVRFQPGKGYPNKKITLAELVEQEVPFLEVTGDKELV
;
A
#
# COMPACT_ATOMS: atom_id res chain seq x y z
N MET A 1 -13.28 -9.96 -35.94
CA MET A 1 -13.52 -10.03 -34.48
C MET A 1 -12.14 -10.02 -33.84
N GLY A 2 -11.59 -8.82 -33.75
CA GLY A 2 -10.20 -8.54 -33.42
C GLY A 2 -10.08 -7.02 -33.33
N ASP A 3 -9.33 -6.61 -32.32
CA ASP A 3 -8.72 -5.29 -32.13
C ASP A 3 -9.62 -4.14 -31.68
N GLU A 4 -9.85 -4.07 -30.36
CA GLU A 4 -10.14 -2.82 -29.63
C GLU A 4 -9.37 -2.76 -28.28
N CYS A 5 -8.15 -3.31 -28.23
CA CYS A 5 -7.27 -3.20 -27.05
C CYS A 5 -5.98 -2.44 -27.36
N GLU A 6 -6.04 -1.47 -28.26
CA GLU A 6 -5.00 -0.47 -28.44
C GLU A 6 -5.71 0.83 -28.80
N LEU A 7 -5.86 1.73 -27.85
CA LEU A 7 -6.07 3.18 -27.99
C LEU A 7 -6.70 3.69 -26.69
N GLU A 8 -5.86 4.11 -25.73
CA GLU A 8 -6.10 5.25 -24.81
C GLU A 8 -4.86 5.57 -23.94
N PHE A 9 -3.66 5.06 -24.29
CA PHE A 9 -2.44 5.29 -23.49
C PHE A 9 -1.72 6.63 -23.75
N GLY A 10 -2.37 7.59 -24.43
CA GLY A 10 -1.69 8.76 -24.99
C GLY A 10 -2.26 10.14 -24.66
N LYS A 11 -3.27 10.27 -23.79
CA LYS A 11 -3.94 11.58 -23.57
C LYS A 11 -3.98 12.08 -22.12
N GLU A 12 -3.40 11.37 -21.16
CA GLU A 12 -3.53 11.77 -19.74
C GLU A 12 -2.39 12.67 -19.22
N PHE A 13 -1.44 13.07 -20.07
CA PHE A 13 -0.33 13.94 -19.67
C PHE A 13 -0.66 15.45 -19.66
N ASP A 14 -1.75 15.87 -20.30
CA ASP A 14 -2.13 17.30 -20.37
C ASP A 14 -3.12 17.74 -19.27
N ASN A 15 -3.84 16.81 -18.64
CA ASN A 15 -4.80 17.13 -17.56
C ASN A 15 -4.14 17.35 -16.19
N ILE A 16 -2.84 17.09 -16.06
CA ILE A 16 -2.09 17.29 -14.80
C ILE A 16 -2.00 18.79 -14.47
N VAL A 17 -1.97 19.66 -15.48
CA VAL A 17 -1.83 21.11 -15.25
C VAL A 17 -3.17 21.75 -14.86
N GLU A 18 -4.29 21.23 -15.38
CA GLU A 18 -5.62 21.81 -15.15
C GLU A 18 -6.18 21.44 -13.76
N VAL A 19 -5.89 20.23 -13.26
CA VAL A 19 -6.28 19.81 -11.89
C VAL A 19 -5.54 20.60 -10.81
N VAL A 20 -4.32 21.08 -11.09
CA VAL A 20 -3.49 21.81 -10.12
C VAL A 20 -4.01 23.23 -9.83
N MET A 21 -4.93 23.78 -10.63
CA MET A 21 -5.38 25.18 -10.52
C MET A 21 -6.68 25.39 -9.70
N MET A 22 -7.31 24.35 -9.13
CA MET A 22 -8.62 24.48 -8.45
C MET A 22 -8.68 23.97 -7.00
N LEU A 23 -7.68 24.27 -6.16
CA LEU A 23 -7.80 24.08 -4.71
C LEU A 23 -7.50 25.38 -3.95
N ASN A 24 -8.56 26.04 -3.49
CA ASN A 24 -8.51 27.19 -2.59
C ASN A 24 -8.45 26.68 -1.13
N HIS A 25 -7.51 27.25 -0.37
CA HIS A 25 -6.90 26.77 0.89
C HIS A 25 -5.94 25.57 0.70
N LYS A 26 -4.66 25.82 1.01
CA LYS A 26 -3.49 24.96 0.74
C LYS A 26 -3.56 23.59 1.44
N ASP A 27 -4.30 22.65 0.88
CA ASP A 27 -4.16 21.23 1.24
C ASP A 27 -2.85 20.71 0.63
N ILE A 28 -1.83 20.56 1.47
CA ILE A 28 -0.57 19.92 1.07
C ILE A 28 -0.86 18.44 0.83
N ILE A 29 -0.91 18.03 -0.44
CA ILE A 29 -1.06 16.63 -0.83
C ILE A 29 0.28 15.92 -0.63
N ILE A 30 0.39 15.12 0.43
CA ILE A 30 1.57 14.28 0.69
C ILE A 30 1.37 12.92 0.01
N SER A 31 2.27 12.58 -0.92
CA SER A 31 2.30 11.26 -1.57
C SER A 31 3.44 10.41 -1.00
N PRO A 32 3.18 9.53 -0.01
CA PRO A 32 4.20 8.61 0.50
C PRO A 32 4.68 7.65 -0.59
N LYS A 33 5.99 7.36 -0.61
CA LYS A 33 6.64 6.50 -1.61
C LYS A 33 7.46 5.42 -0.91
N GLN A 34 7.30 4.17 -1.37
CA GLN A 34 8.12 3.02 -0.99
C GLN A 34 8.88 2.54 -2.24
N PRO A 35 10.06 3.11 -2.55
CA PRO A 35 10.76 2.82 -3.81
C PRO A 35 11.14 1.34 -3.94
N PHE A 36 11.51 0.70 -2.84
CA PHE A 36 11.94 -0.70 -2.86
C PHE A 36 10.81 -1.68 -3.15
N PHE A 37 9.55 -1.33 -2.86
CA PHE A 37 8.41 -2.14 -3.30
C PHE A 37 8.37 -2.23 -4.82
N VAL A 38 8.72 -1.16 -5.52
CA VAL A 38 8.79 -1.15 -6.99
C VAL A 38 10.04 -1.88 -7.49
N MET A 39 11.16 -1.73 -6.79
CA MET A 39 12.46 -2.26 -7.24
C MET A 39 12.66 -3.76 -6.96
N THR A 40 12.04 -4.30 -5.91
CA THR A 40 12.29 -5.66 -5.40
C THR A 40 11.11 -6.61 -5.62
N THR A 41 10.10 -6.18 -6.38
CA THR A 41 8.90 -6.99 -6.68
C THR A 41 8.57 -6.96 -8.17
N MET A 42 7.71 -7.87 -8.60
CA MET A 42 7.21 -7.93 -9.96
C MET A 42 5.76 -7.43 -10.03
N ARG A 43 5.37 -6.94 -11.21
CA ARG A 43 3.97 -6.56 -11.50
C ARG A 43 3.39 -5.60 -10.45
N TYR A 44 4.16 -4.58 -10.09
CA TYR A 44 3.71 -3.54 -9.17
C TYR A 44 2.68 -2.64 -9.85
N TYR A 45 1.47 -2.57 -9.30
CA TYR A 45 0.43 -1.65 -9.75
C TYR A 45 -0.07 -0.81 -8.58
N LYS A 46 -0.56 0.41 -8.87
CA LYS A 46 -1.06 1.34 -7.88
C LYS A 46 -2.25 2.14 -8.42
N SER A 47 -3.25 2.36 -7.58
CA SER A 47 -4.41 3.23 -7.84
C SER A 47 -4.54 4.29 -6.74
N VAL A 48 -4.40 5.56 -7.11
CA VAL A 48 -4.44 6.71 -6.18
C VAL A 48 -5.87 7.13 -5.90
N VAL A 49 -6.21 7.30 -4.61
CA VAL A 49 -7.57 7.63 -4.16
C VAL A 49 -7.60 8.97 -3.42
N MET A 50 -6.68 9.17 -2.46
CA MET A 50 -6.60 10.36 -1.60
C MET A 50 -7.93 10.74 -0.93
N ASN A 51 -8.72 9.75 -0.50
CA ASN A 51 -10.02 9.94 0.13
C ASN A 51 -10.24 8.91 1.27
N TYR A 52 -11.15 9.19 2.21
CA TYR A 52 -11.44 8.33 3.37
C TYR A 52 -10.25 8.02 4.27
N GLY A 53 -9.22 8.88 4.25
CA GLY A 53 -7.94 8.63 4.92
C GLY A 53 -7.04 7.63 4.19
N ILE A 54 -7.45 7.12 3.02
CA ILE A 54 -6.67 6.23 2.16
C ILE A 54 -5.91 7.07 1.14
N SER A 55 -4.60 6.82 1.02
CA SER A 55 -3.78 7.40 -0.02
C SER A 55 -3.95 6.66 -1.35
N HIS A 56 -3.73 5.35 -1.33
CA HIS A 56 -3.80 4.51 -2.53
C HIS A 56 -3.92 3.03 -2.20
N PHE A 57 -4.44 2.28 -3.17
CA PHE A 57 -4.31 0.84 -3.23
C PHE A 57 -3.09 0.47 -4.06
N TYR A 58 -2.45 -0.65 -3.76
CA TYR A 58 -1.37 -1.19 -4.55
C TYR A 58 -1.38 -2.71 -4.53
N CYS A 59 -0.72 -3.33 -5.51
CA CYS A 59 -0.48 -4.75 -5.50
C CYS A 59 0.85 -5.08 -6.16
N PHE A 60 1.40 -6.24 -5.81
CA PHE A 60 2.66 -6.73 -6.37
C PHE A 60 2.76 -8.25 -6.21
N MET A 61 3.69 -8.86 -6.93
CA MET A 61 4.07 -10.26 -6.78
C MET A 61 5.51 -10.33 -6.26
N LYS A 62 5.72 -11.09 -5.19
CA LYS A 62 7.06 -11.44 -4.72
C LYS A 62 7.46 -12.75 -5.35
N ASP A 63 8.46 -12.76 -6.21
CA ASP A 63 8.92 -13.95 -6.93
C ASP A 63 10.08 -14.63 -6.16
N ASN A 64 10.17 -15.96 -6.22
CA ASN A 64 11.27 -16.73 -5.61
C ASN A 64 12.65 -16.45 -6.25
N PHE A 65 12.69 -16.02 -7.51
CA PHE A 65 13.93 -15.69 -8.21
C PHE A 65 14.52 -14.36 -7.75
N ILE A 66 13.71 -13.48 -7.14
CA ILE A 66 14.16 -12.25 -6.51
C ILE A 66 14.38 -12.55 -5.03
N ASN A 67 15.61 -12.93 -4.69
CA ASN A 67 15.96 -13.29 -3.32
C ASN A 67 16.13 -12.07 -2.39
N ASP A 68 15.80 -10.88 -2.87
CA ASP A 68 15.86 -9.65 -2.09
C ASP A 68 14.66 -9.55 -1.14
N SER A 69 14.94 -9.17 0.09
CA SER A 69 13.91 -8.73 1.02
C SER A 69 13.28 -7.45 0.49
N ILE A 70 11.96 -7.30 0.64
CA ILE A 70 11.32 -6.02 0.40
C ILE A 70 11.82 -5.09 1.53
N VAL A 71 12.17 -3.86 1.18
CA VAL A 71 12.70 -2.88 2.13
C VAL A 71 11.67 -1.77 2.34
N ALA A 72 11.28 -1.54 3.59
CA ALA A 72 10.48 -0.40 3.98
C ALA A 72 11.37 0.79 4.35
N VAL A 73 10.96 1.99 3.95
CA VAL A 73 11.55 3.27 4.38
C VAL A 73 10.55 4.03 5.26
N PRO A 74 11.00 4.95 6.14
CA PRO A 74 10.10 5.80 6.90
C PRO A 74 9.23 6.66 6.00
N ASP A 75 7.91 6.55 6.14
CA ASP A 75 6.92 7.32 5.34
C ASP A 75 5.73 7.86 6.14
N GLY A 76 5.67 7.55 7.45
CA GLY A 76 4.61 8.01 8.34
C GLY A 76 3.24 7.38 8.07
N CYS A 77 3.17 6.32 7.27
CA CYS A 77 1.94 5.66 6.88
C CYS A 77 1.63 4.43 7.73
N ILE A 78 0.40 3.97 7.57
CA ILE A 78 -0.03 2.62 7.95
C ILE A 78 -0.48 1.94 6.67
N ASP A 79 -0.13 0.66 6.53
CA ASP A 79 -0.59 -0.20 5.45
C ASP A 79 -1.39 -1.37 6.05
N ILE A 80 -2.47 -1.77 5.39
CA ILE A 80 -2.98 -3.14 5.51
C ILE A 80 -2.42 -3.90 4.33
N LEU A 81 -1.64 -4.94 4.59
CA LEU A 81 -1.02 -5.77 3.57
C LEU A 81 -1.62 -7.17 3.62
N PHE A 82 -2.33 -7.54 2.56
CA PHE A 82 -2.91 -8.86 2.37
C PHE A 82 -1.94 -9.73 1.58
N PHE A 83 -1.67 -10.93 2.10
CA PHE A 83 -1.08 -12.02 1.35
C PHE A 83 -2.20 -12.89 0.76
N CYS A 84 -2.32 -12.87 -0.56
CA CYS A 84 -3.37 -13.56 -1.31
C CYS A 84 -2.88 -14.95 -1.73
N ASP A 85 -2.84 -15.87 -0.78
CA ASP A 85 -2.57 -17.29 -1.01
C ASP A 85 -3.87 -18.11 -0.91
N ASP A 86 -4.01 -19.11 -1.79
CA ASP A 86 -5.23 -19.93 -1.86
C ASP A 86 -5.41 -20.87 -0.66
N GLN A 87 -4.32 -21.23 0.04
CA GLN A 87 -4.35 -22.20 1.14
C GLN A 87 -4.22 -21.52 2.52
N LYS A 88 -3.37 -20.50 2.61
CA LYS A 88 -3.01 -19.82 3.86
C LYS A 88 -2.97 -18.30 3.66
N PRO A 89 -4.11 -17.67 3.34
CA PRO A 89 -4.17 -16.22 3.26
C PRO A 89 -3.98 -15.61 4.65
N TYR A 90 -3.30 -14.47 4.71
CA TYR A 90 -3.21 -13.68 5.94
C TYR A 90 -3.16 -12.20 5.59
N ALA A 91 -3.34 -11.35 6.61
CA ALA A 91 -3.16 -9.93 6.46
C ALA A 91 -2.47 -9.36 7.68
N GLU A 92 -1.67 -8.33 7.46
CA GLU A 92 -0.95 -7.60 8.50
C GLU A 92 -1.31 -6.12 8.45
N LEU A 93 -1.34 -5.51 9.64
CA LEU A 93 -1.35 -4.07 9.79
C LEU A 93 0.09 -3.63 10.05
N CYS A 94 0.68 -2.92 9.08
CA CYS A 94 2.07 -2.51 9.09
C CYS A 94 2.14 -1.00 9.37
N GLY A 95 2.85 -0.58 10.40
CA GLY A 95 3.13 0.84 10.62
C GLY A 95 4.42 1.31 9.96
N THR A 96 4.62 2.63 9.98
CA THR A 96 5.87 3.23 9.53
C THR A 96 7.06 2.70 10.31
N VAL A 97 8.18 2.55 9.60
CA VAL A 97 9.49 2.28 10.18
C VAL A 97 10.21 3.60 10.50
N LEU A 98 11.20 3.58 11.39
CA LEU A 98 12.08 4.68 11.77
C LEU A 98 13.43 4.63 11.05
N SER A 99 13.79 3.46 10.50
CA SER A 99 14.98 3.26 9.68
C SER A 99 14.69 2.27 8.55
N LEU A 100 15.64 2.07 7.60
CA LEU A 100 15.43 1.07 6.55
C LEU A 100 15.27 -0.32 7.19
N LYS A 101 14.12 -0.95 6.97
CA LYS A 101 13.78 -2.26 7.53
C LYS A 101 13.54 -3.26 6.41
N LYS A 102 14.18 -4.42 6.49
CA LYS A 102 13.83 -5.57 5.63
C LYS A 102 12.56 -6.20 6.18
N THR A 103 11.55 -6.36 5.34
CA THR A 103 10.31 -7.03 5.73
C THR A 103 10.42 -8.53 5.47
N HIS A 104 9.79 -9.32 6.34
CA HIS A 104 9.73 -10.77 6.24
C HIS A 104 8.41 -11.14 5.59
N HIS A 105 8.39 -11.18 4.26
CA HIS A 105 7.21 -11.54 3.48
C HIS A 105 7.47 -12.83 2.71
N GLU A 106 6.47 -13.71 2.67
CA GLU A 106 6.49 -14.98 1.96
C GLU A 106 6.85 -14.79 0.48
N SER A 107 7.75 -15.62 -0.01
CA SER A 107 8.17 -15.62 -1.41
C SER A 107 7.17 -16.40 -2.27
N ASN A 108 7.07 -16.05 -3.56
CA ASN A 108 6.14 -16.62 -4.53
C ASN A 108 4.67 -16.49 -4.15
N GLY A 109 4.24 -15.25 -3.93
CA GLY A 109 2.82 -14.95 -3.77
C GLY A 109 2.45 -13.53 -4.15
N TYR A 110 1.13 -13.32 -4.20
CA TYR A 110 0.52 -12.06 -4.58
C TYR A 110 0.14 -11.27 -3.33
N TYR A 111 0.43 -9.98 -3.37
CA TYR A 111 0.13 -9.06 -2.28
C TYR A 111 -0.78 -7.95 -2.76
N PHE A 112 -1.77 -7.61 -1.93
CA PHE A 112 -2.63 -6.44 -2.11
C PHE A 112 -2.52 -5.54 -0.87
N GLY A 113 -2.33 -4.24 -1.08
CA GLY A 113 -2.05 -3.29 -0.03
C GLY A 113 -3.01 -2.10 -0.05
N VAL A 114 -3.44 -1.70 1.14
CA VAL A 114 -4.22 -0.48 1.39
C VAL A 114 -3.34 0.49 2.19
N ARG A 115 -2.87 1.56 1.56
CA ARG A 115 -2.06 2.57 2.24
C ARG A 115 -2.91 3.73 2.74
N PHE A 116 -2.85 4.00 4.04
CA PHE A 116 -3.43 5.19 4.65
C PHE A 116 -2.55 6.43 4.39
N GLN A 117 -3.17 7.61 4.44
CA GLN A 117 -2.44 8.88 4.35
C GLN A 117 -1.52 9.05 5.58
N PRO A 118 -0.36 9.72 5.42
CA PRO A 118 0.56 9.94 6.53
C PRO A 118 -0.13 10.58 7.74
N GLY A 119 0.13 10.05 8.93
CA GLY A 119 -0.45 10.53 10.19
C GLY A 119 -1.94 10.22 10.37
N LYS A 120 -2.60 9.53 9.42
CA LYS A 120 -3.94 8.97 9.63
C LYS A 120 -3.79 7.60 10.29
N GLY A 121 -4.46 7.42 11.43
CA GLY A 121 -4.53 6.14 12.13
C GLY A 121 -5.42 5.13 11.40
N TYR A 122 -5.28 3.86 11.77
CA TYR A 122 -6.25 2.82 11.41
C TYR A 122 -7.61 3.15 12.07
N PRO A 123 -8.75 3.01 11.37
CA PRO A 123 -10.06 3.46 11.88
C PRO A 123 -10.52 2.79 13.19
N ASN A 124 -9.92 1.65 13.58
CA ASN A 124 -10.27 0.95 14.81
C ASN A 124 -9.55 1.55 16.03
N LYS A 125 -10.31 2.00 17.03
CA LYS A 125 -9.79 2.64 18.26
C LYS A 125 -8.96 1.72 19.17
N LYS A 126 -8.87 0.42 18.86
CA LYS A 126 -8.10 -0.55 19.65
C LYS A 126 -6.59 -0.43 19.48
N ILE A 127 -6.12 0.22 18.43
CA ILE A 127 -4.69 0.40 18.17
C ILE A 127 -4.41 1.84 17.74
N THR A 128 -3.35 2.41 18.28
CA THR A 128 -2.88 3.76 17.95
C THR A 128 -1.77 3.72 16.91
N LEU A 129 -1.57 4.83 16.20
CA LEU A 129 -0.42 4.98 15.29
C LEU A 129 0.92 4.81 16.02
N ALA A 130 1.01 5.26 17.27
CA ALA A 130 2.22 5.14 18.08
C ALA A 130 2.56 3.68 18.40
N GLU A 131 1.56 2.85 18.67
CA GLU A 131 1.72 1.40 18.90
C GLU A 131 2.12 0.65 17.63
N LEU A 132 1.82 1.20 16.44
CA LEU A 132 2.17 0.59 15.15
C LEU A 132 3.57 0.94 14.65
N VAL A 133 4.25 1.94 15.22
CA VAL A 133 5.60 2.32 14.79
C VAL A 133 6.55 1.13 14.93
N GLU A 134 7.27 0.81 13.85
CA GLU A 134 8.16 -0.37 13.74
C GLU A 134 7.47 -1.74 13.87
N GLN A 135 6.14 -1.78 13.97
CA GLN A 135 5.38 -3.01 14.16
C GLN A 135 4.69 -3.47 12.87
N GLU A 136 4.62 -4.79 12.74
CA GLU A 136 3.78 -5.54 11.82
C GLU A 136 2.94 -6.47 12.70
N VAL A 137 1.63 -6.26 12.74
CA VAL A 137 0.72 -7.03 13.62
C VAL A 137 -0.32 -7.77 12.79
N PRO A 138 -0.69 -9.01 13.15
CA PRO A 138 -1.74 -9.74 12.44
C PRO A 138 -3.04 -8.94 12.43
N PHE A 139 -3.59 -8.71 11.24
CA PHE A 139 -4.74 -7.83 11.05
C PHE A 139 -5.98 -8.30 11.84
N LEU A 140 -6.19 -9.62 11.93
CA LEU A 140 -7.30 -10.22 12.66
C LEU A 140 -7.24 -9.97 14.19
N GLU A 141 -6.04 -9.82 14.77
CA GLU A 141 -5.90 -9.49 16.19
C GLU A 141 -6.38 -8.06 16.47
N VAL A 142 -6.23 -7.17 15.49
CA VAL A 142 -6.62 -5.75 15.60
C VAL A 142 -8.10 -5.53 15.31
N THR A 143 -8.68 -6.23 14.32
CA THR A 143 -10.11 -6.09 14.01
C THR A 143 -10.98 -6.58 15.17
N GLY A 144 -10.55 -7.66 15.83
CA GLY A 144 -11.29 -8.29 16.92
C GLY A 144 -12.57 -9.00 16.46
N ASP A 145 -12.69 -9.25 15.15
CA ASP A 145 -13.73 -10.10 14.56
C ASP A 145 -13.24 -11.54 14.58
N LYS A 146 -13.88 -12.38 15.40
CA LYS A 146 -13.60 -13.81 15.52
C LYS A 146 -14.43 -14.68 14.57
N GLU A 147 -15.27 -14.07 13.72
CA GLU A 147 -16.22 -14.78 12.84
C GLU A 147 -15.68 -15.08 11.43
N LEU A 148 -14.40 -14.79 11.14
CA LEU A 148 -13.78 -15.10 9.85
C LEU A 148 -13.04 -16.45 9.82
N VAL A 149 -13.38 -17.38 10.72
CA VAL A 149 -12.85 -18.75 10.77
C VAL A 149 -13.96 -19.75 10.47
#